data_AF-A0A3D5SRD2-F1
#
_entry.id   AF-A0A3D5SRD2-F1
#
_cell.length_a   1.000
_cell.length_b   1.000
_cell.length_c   1.000
_cell.angle_alpha   90.00
_cell.angle_beta   90.00
_cell.angle_gamma   90.00
#
_symmetry.space_group_name_H-M   'P 1'
#
loop_
_entity.id
_entity.type
_entity.pdbx_description
1 polymer ?
#
loop_
_entity_poly.entity_id
_entity_poly.type
_entity_poly.pdbx_seq_one_letter_code
_entity_poly.pdbx_strand_id
1 'polypeptide(L)'
;DLDRFPCIALAYRALRAGGTLPAAMNAANEEAVQAFIEERICLTDIPLIIEAVMTLHNNQPASELAAILEADRSARLTAASEIQKLAKSVPLIAERTV
;
A
#
# COMPACT_ATOMS: atom_id res chain seq x y z
N ASP A 1 9.47 -13.05 -12.48
CA ASP A 1 9.54 -11.79 -13.22
C ASP A 1 9.14 -10.66 -12.27
N LEU A 2 10.13 -9.97 -11.69
CA LEU A 2 9.88 -8.93 -10.67
C LEU A 2 9.48 -7.59 -11.30
N ASP A 3 9.83 -7.37 -12.56
CA ASP A 3 9.44 -6.18 -13.31
C ASP A 3 7.94 -6.22 -13.61
N ARG A 4 7.41 -7.41 -13.92
CA ARG A 4 5.98 -7.62 -14.13
C ARG A 4 5.16 -7.69 -12.84
N PHE A 5 5.78 -8.10 -11.73
CA PHE A 5 5.10 -8.26 -10.42
C PHE A 5 5.87 -7.58 -9.28
N PRO A 6 5.89 -6.23 -9.22
CA PRO A 6 6.70 -5.49 -8.26
C PRO A 6 6.37 -5.80 -6.79
N CYS A 7 5.11 -6.14 -6.49
CA CYS A 7 4.68 -6.51 -5.12
C CYS A 7 5.46 -7.70 -4.55
N ILE A 8 6.00 -8.60 -5.38
CA ILE A 8 6.84 -9.72 -4.92
C ILE A 8 8.17 -9.18 -4.36
N ALA A 9 8.78 -8.20 -5.03
CA ALA A 9 10.01 -7.56 -4.56
C ALA A 9 9.77 -6.80 -3.24
N LEU A 10 8.62 -6.12 -3.12
CA LEU A 10 8.20 -5.43 -1.91
C LEU A 10 7.97 -6.40 -0.75
N ALA A 11 7.32 -7.55 -0.99
CA ALA A 11 7.14 -8.59 0.01
C ALA A 11 8.49 -9.12 0.52
N TYR A 12 9.44 -9.40 -0.37
CA TYR A 12 10.79 -9.80 0.05
C TYR A 12 11.52 -8.71 0.84
N ARG A 13 11.34 -7.43 0.49
CA ARG A 13 11.87 -6.30 1.27
C ARG A 13 11.29 -6.28 2.68
N ALA A 14 9.97 -6.46 2.82
CA ALA A 14 9.31 -6.52 4.13
C ALA A 14 9.82 -7.69 4.98
N LEU A 15 9.90 -8.90 4.39
CA LEU A 15 10.39 -10.10 5.07
C LEU A 15 11.84 -9.96 5.55
N ARG A 16 12.72 -9.39 4.72
CA ARG A 16 14.13 -9.17 5.10
C ARG A 16 14.29 -8.12 6.19
N ALA A 17 13.49 -7.05 6.15
CA ALA A 17 13.55 -6.01 7.17
C ALA A 17 13.00 -6.49 8.52
N GLY A 18 12.00 -7.39 8.49
CA GLY A 18 11.31 -7.85 9.69
C GLY A 18 10.69 -6.70 10.48
N GLY A 19 10.56 -6.89 11.79
CA GLY A 19 9.93 -5.89 12.66
C GLY A 19 8.47 -5.68 12.28
N THR A 20 8.03 -4.43 12.30
CA THR A 20 6.64 -4.03 11.99
C THR A 20 6.40 -3.77 10.50
N LEU A 21 7.44 -3.75 9.65
CA LEU A 21 7.30 -3.48 8.22
C LEU A 21 6.40 -4.48 7.46
N PRO A 22 6.40 -5.79 7.74
CA PRO A 22 5.44 -6.72 7.14
C PRO A 22 3.97 -6.36 7.42
N ALA A 23 3.66 -5.93 8.64
CA ALA A 23 2.30 -5.52 9.01
C ALA A 23 1.90 -4.24 8.25
N ALA A 24 2.79 -3.26 8.17
CA ALA A 24 2.56 -2.04 7.41
C ALA A 24 2.36 -2.31 5.90
N MET A 25 3.17 -3.21 5.33
CA MET A 25 3.03 -3.62 3.92
C MET A 25 1.70 -4.33 3.66
N ASN A 26 1.28 -5.23 4.56
CA ASN A 26 0.01 -5.93 4.42
C ASN A 26 -1.19 -4.95 4.50
N ALA A 27 -1.18 -4.06 5.50
CA ALA A 27 -2.21 -3.04 5.66
C ALA A 27 -2.31 -2.12 4.44
N ALA A 28 -1.17 -1.68 3.89
CA ALA A 28 -1.15 -0.87 2.66
C ALA A 28 -1.74 -1.62 1.46
N ASN A 29 -1.44 -2.92 1.33
CA ASN A 29 -1.96 -3.75 0.25
C ASN A 29 -3.49 -3.90 0.35
N GLU A 30 -4.04 -4.12 1.54
CA GLU A 30 -5.50 -4.22 1.74
C GLU A 30 -6.23 -2.94 1.34
N GLU A 31 -5.74 -1.78 1.77
CA GLU A 31 -6.35 -0.49 1.39
C GLU A 31 -6.25 -0.20 -0.11
N ALA A 32 -5.09 -0.51 -0.71
CA ALA A 32 -4.87 -0.30 -2.14
C ALA A 32 -5.74 -1.25 -2.99
N VAL A 33 -5.82 -2.53 -2.63
CA VAL A 33 -6.70 -3.50 -3.32
C VAL A 33 -8.16 -3.10 -3.18
N GLN A 34 -8.59 -2.66 -1.99
CA GLN A 34 -9.95 -2.17 -1.79
C GLN A 34 -10.24 -0.96 -2.68
N ALA A 35 -9.32 0.02 -2.74
CA ALA A 35 -9.46 1.17 -3.62
C ALA A 35 -9.50 0.80 -5.11
N PHE A 36 -8.76 -0.23 -5.52
CA PHE A 36 -8.83 -0.77 -6.89
C PHE A 36 -10.18 -1.42 -7.18
N ILE A 37 -10.71 -2.23 -6.25
CA ILE A 37 -12.04 -2.85 -6.37
C ILE A 37 -13.15 -1.79 -6.44
N GLU A 38 -12.96 -0.66 -5.75
CA GLU A 38 -13.86 0.51 -5.78
C GLU A 38 -13.61 1.44 -6.97
N GLU A 39 -12.77 1.05 -7.93
CA GLU A 39 -12.43 1.81 -9.14
C GLU A 39 -11.82 3.20 -8.85
N ARG A 40 -11.25 3.42 -7.67
CA ARG A 40 -10.60 4.68 -7.27
C ARG A 40 -9.16 4.81 -7.75
N ILE A 41 -8.51 3.69 -8.04
CA ILE A 41 -7.13 3.61 -8.55
C ILE A 41 -7.01 2.50 -9.61
N CYS A 42 -5.95 2.53 -10.41
CA CYS A 42 -5.63 1.46 -11.36
C CYS A 42 -4.85 0.32 -10.68
N LEU A 43 -4.83 -0.86 -11.31
CA LEU A 43 -4.05 -2.01 -10.82
C LEU A 43 -2.55 -1.68 -10.65
N THR A 44 -2.00 -0.86 -11.55
CA THR A 44 -0.60 -0.44 -11.54
C THR A 44 -0.24 0.53 -10.40
N ASP A 45 -1.25 1.12 -9.74
CA ASP A 45 -1.04 2.06 -8.63
C ASP A 45 -0.80 1.34 -7.30
N ILE A 46 -1.29 0.10 -7.16
CA ILE A 46 -1.14 -0.73 -5.96
C ILE A 46 0.33 -0.82 -5.50
N PRO A 47 1.30 -1.25 -6.35
CA PRO A 47 2.69 -1.31 -5.92
C PRO A 47 3.28 0.05 -5.52
N LEU A 48 2.82 1.15 -6.13
CA LEU A 48 3.30 2.50 -5.81
C LEU A 48 2.85 2.92 -4.40
N ILE A 49 1.59 2.65 -4.06
CA ILE A 49 1.03 2.95 -2.73
C ILE A 49 1.73 2.11 -1.66
N ILE A 50 1.89 0.80 -1.91
CA ILE A 50 2.58 -0.10 -0.97
C ILE A 50 4.02 0.38 -0.73
N GLU A 51 4.75 0.71 -1.80
CA GLU A 51 6.12 1.21 -1.68
C GLU A 51 6.21 2.53 -0.91
N ALA A 52 5.29 3.47 -1.16
CA ALA A 52 5.23 4.73 -0.43
C ALA A 52 4.99 4.51 1.07
N VAL A 53 4.02 3.68 1.44
CA VAL A 53 3.75 3.34 2.85
C VAL A 53 4.96 2.68 3.48
N MET A 54 5.56 1.68 2.82
CA MET A 54 6.77 1.01 3.32
C MET A 54 7.96 1.95 3.49
N THR A 55 8.07 2.99 2.66
CA THR A 55 9.16 3.96 2.71
C THR A 55 8.96 5.00 3.82
N LEU A 56 7.72 5.38 4.08
CA LEU A 56 7.36 6.31 5.16
C LEU A 56 7.25 5.62 6.52
N HIS A 57 7.10 4.30 6.54
CA HIS A 57 6.97 3.52 7.78
C HIS A 57 8.25 3.55 8.61
N ASN A 58 8.14 4.00 9.85
CA ASN A 58 9.21 3.89 10.83
C ASN A 58 9.24 2.45 11.36
N ASN A 59 10.09 1.59 10.79
CA ASN A 59 10.16 0.19 11.18
C ASN A 59 10.64 0.03 12.64
N GLN A 60 9.92 -0.76 13.42
CA GLN A 60 10.20 -1.02 14.84
C GLN A 60 10.21 -2.53 15.10
N PRO A 61 10.79 -3.00 16.22
CA PRO A 61 10.66 -4.39 16.64
C PRO A 61 9.19 -4.79 16.83
N ALA A 62 8.79 -5.95 16.30
CA ALA A 62 7.45 -6.51 16.49
C ALA A 62 7.37 -7.36 17.78
N SER A 63 7.85 -6.80 18.89
CA SER A 63 8.00 -7.51 20.17
C SER A 63 6.68 -7.67 20.94
N GLU A 64 5.67 -6.85 20.59
CA GLU A 64 4.37 -6.84 21.25
C GLU A 64 3.25 -6.61 20.22
N LEU A 65 2.06 -7.11 20.54
CA LEU A 65 0.89 -6.96 19.69
C LEU A 65 0.53 -5.48 19.45
N ALA A 66 0.69 -4.63 20.46
CA ALA A 66 0.38 -3.20 20.36
C ALA A 66 1.20 -2.50 19.26
N ALA A 67 2.49 -2.82 19.13
CA ALA A 67 3.36 -2.28 18.09
C ALA A 67 2.93 -2.71 16.68
N ILE A 68 2.44 -3.95 16.54
CA ILE A 68 1.93 -4.47 15.26
C ILE A 68 0.62 -3.78 14.88
N LEU A 69 -0.31 -3.64 15.83
CA LEU A 69 -1.60 -2.98 15.61
C LEU A 69 -1.42 -1.49 15.29
N GLU A 70 -0.48 -0.82 15.94
CA GLU A 70 -0.17 0.58 15.65
C GLU A 70 0.46 0.74 14.26
N ALA A 71 1.34 -0.19 13.86
CA ALA A 71 1.90 -0.21 12.51
C ALA A 71 0.82 -0.41 11.43
N ASP A 72 -0.11 -1.34 11.64
CA ASP A 72 -1.28 -1.54 10.75
C ASP A 72 -2.11 -0.25 10.65
N ARG A 73 -2.50 0.32 11.79
CA ARG A 73 -3.31 1.55 11.85
C ARG A 73 -2.64 2.71 11.13
N SER A 74 -1.36 2.96 11.41
CA SER A 74 -0.59 4.03 10.77
C SER A 74 -0.48 3.80 9.26
N ALA A 75 -0.20 2.56 8.84
CA ALA A 75 -0.08 2.21 7.43
C ALA A 75 -1.38 2.42 6.65
N ARG A 76 -2.55 2.10 7.24
CA ARG A 76 -3.85 2.38 6.61
C ARG A 76 -4.09 3.87 6.41
N LEU A 77 -3.76 4.69 7.41
CA LEU A 77 -3.89 6.16 7.31
C LEU A 77 -2.97 6.72 6.21
N THR A 78 -1.72 6.24 6.14
CA THR A 78 -0.79 6.63 5.08
C THR A 78 -1.29 6.17 3.71
N ALA A 79 -1.73 4.92 3.57
CA ALA A 79 -2.26 4.38 2.32
C ALA A 79 -3.47 5.20 1.84
N ALA A 80 -4.41 5.52 2.73
CA ALA A 80 -5.56 6.36 2.41
C ALA A 80 -5.14 7.76 1.90
N SER A 81 -4.07 8.34 2.46
CA SER A 81 -3.51 9.60 1.97
C SER A 81 -2.91 9.47 0.56
N GLU A 82 -2.13 8.41 0.30
CA GLU A 82 -1.53 8.17 -1.02
C GLU A 82 -2.60 7.88 -2.09
N ILE A 83 -3.62 7.09 -1.75
CA ILE A 83 -4.77 6.85 -2.63
C ILE A 83 -5.47 8.16 -3.01
N GLN A 84 -5.69 9.06 -2.05
CA GLN A 84 -6.30 10.36 -2.34
C GLN A 84 -5.46 11.25 -3.26
N LYS A 85 -4.12 11.18 -3.16
CA LYS A 85 -3.22 11.92 -4.06
C LYS A 85 -3.35 11.40 -5.50
N LEU A 86 -3.39 10.08 -5.67
CA LEU A 86 -3.50 9.44 -6.98
C LEU A 86 -4.88 9.62 -7.61
N ALA A 87 -5.96 9.46 -6.84
CA ALA A 87 -7.33 9.67 -7.32
C ALA A 87 -7.58 11.11 -7.84
N LYS A 88 -6.89 12.12 -7.29
CA LYS A 88 -6.95 13.51 -7.78
C LYS A 88 -6.19 13.74 -9.10
N SER A 89 -5.33 12.80 -9.49
CA SER A 89 -4.50 12.88 -10.69
C SER A 89 -5.07 12.10 -11.88
N VAL A 90 -6.05 11.24 -11.66
CA VAL A 90 -6.78 10.55 -12.73
C VAL A 90 -7.84 11.53 -13.29
N PRO A 91 -7.76 11.93 -14.56
CA PRO A 91 -8.87 12.67 -15.18
C PRO A 91 -10.09 11.78 -15.12
N LEU A 92 -11.23 12.32 -14.65
CA LEU A 92 -12.53 11.68 -14.80
C LEU A 92 -12.67 11.36 -16.31
N ILE A 93 -12.53 10.09 -16.71
CA ILE A 93 -12.73 9.73 -18.11
C ILE A 93 -14.23 9.91 -18.35
N ALA A 94 -14.57 11.07 -18.91
CA ALA A 94 -15.84 11.30 -19.55
C ALA A 94 -16.01 10.23 -20.65
N GLU A 95 -17.21 9.65 -20.69
CA GLU A 95 -17.78 8.90 -21.82
C GLU A 95 -17.17 7.53 -22.12
N ARG A 96 -17.79 6.48 -21.56
CA ARG A 96 -18.01 5.24 -22.32
C ARG A 96 -19.42 5.27 -22.90
N THR A 97 -19.54 5.87 -24.07
CA THR A 97 -20.63 5.60 -25.01
C THR A 97 -20.41 4.22 -25.62
N VAL A 98 -21.26 3.26 -25.27
CA VAL A 98 -21.85 2.28 -26.21
C VAL A 98 -23.29 2.05 -25.77
#